data_AF-A0A5R8LXL0-F1
#
_entry.id   AF-A0A5R8LXL0-F1
#
_cell.length_a   1.000
_cell.length_b   1.000
_cell.length_c   1.000
_cell.angle_alpha   90.00
_cell.angle_beta   90.00
_cell.angle_gamma   90.00
#
_symmetry.space_group_name_H-M   'P 1'
#
loop_
_entity.id
_entity.type
_entity.pdbx_description
1 polymer ?
#
loop_
_entity_poly.entity_id
_entity_poly.type
_entity_poly.pdbx_seq_one_letter_code
_entity_poly.pdbx_strand_id
1 'polypeptide(L)' 'MKKIWLTIAGFWLISVIYFLVYVSTATFQAAVNENGFLSLVHGVMDLILLGTTFALVAGGLYRLFHRR' A
#
# COMPACT_ATOMS: atom_id res chain seq x y z
N MET A 1 -10.49 -10.44 15.46
CA MET A 1 -9.45 -10.64 14.42
C MET A 1 -9.85 -10.16 13.01
N LYS A 2 -11.10 -10.32 12.55
CA LYS A 2 -11.52 -9.86 11.20
C LYS A 2 -11.31 -8.36 10.93
N LYS A 3 -11.49 -7.49 11.95
CA LYS A 3 -11.30 -6.03 11.85
C LYS A 3 -9.89 -5.64 11.41
N ILE A 4 -8.85 -6.31 11.92
CA ILE A 4 -7.45 -6.02 11.56
C ILE A 4 -7.19 -6.29 10.08
N TRP A 5 -7.70 -7.40 9.55
CA TRP A 5 -7.55 -7.74 8.13
C TRP A 5 -8.27 -6.75 7.20
N LEU A 6 -9.41 -6.22 7.63
CA LEU A 6 -10.11 -5.15 6.91
C LEU A 6 -9.29 -3.85 6.93
N THR A 7 -8.69 -3.49 8.07
CA THR A 7 -7.81 -2.32 8.17
C THR A 7 -6.58 -2.46 7.28
N ILE A 8 -5.91 -3.62 7.28
CA ILE A 8 -4.76 -3.90 6.41
C ILE A 8 -5.16 -3.80 4.94
N ALA A 9 -6.30 -4.41 4.55
CA ALA A 9 -6.82 -4.31 3.19
C ALA A 9 -7.18 -2.87 2.80
N GLY A 10 -7.69 -2.07 3.74
CA GLY A 10 -7.97 -0.65 3.55
C GLY A 10 -6.70 0.15 3.27
N PHE A 11 -5.66 0.00 4.10
CA PHE A 11 -4.37 0.65 3.87
C PHE A 11 -3.72 0.23 2.56
N TRP A 12 -3.79 -1.07 2.23
CA TRP A 12 -3.34 -1.58 0.95
C TRP A 12 -4.06 -0.90 -0.22
N LEU A 13 -5.40 -0.84 -0.18
CA LEU A 13 -6.19 -0.23 -1.24
C LEU A 13 -5.89 1.27 -1.41
N ILE A 14 -5.75 2.00 -0.30
CA ILE A 14 -5.36 3.43 -0.33
C ILE A 14 -3.99 3.59 -1.01
N SER A 15 -3.01 2.76 -0.66
CA SER A 15 -1.68 2.82 -1.28
C SER A 15 -1.72 2.48 -2.78
N VAL A 16 -2.53 1.50 -3.20
CA VAL A 16 -2.73 1.19 -4.62
C VAL A 16 -3.31 2.38 -5.37
N ILE A 17 -4.37 3.01 -4.83
CA ILE A 17 -4.98 4.20 -5.45
C ILE A 17 -3.95 5.34 -5.56
N TYR A 18 -3.17 5.58 -4.51
CA TYR A 18 -2.10 6.58 -4.53
C TYR A 18 -1.11 6.33 -5.68
N PHE A 19 -0.61 5.10 -5.83
CA PHE A 19 0.34 4.78 -6.89
C PHE A 19 -0.28 4.82 -8.28
N LEU A 20 -1.55 4.44 -8.44
CA LEU A 20 -2.27 4.59 -9.71
C LEU A 20 -2.36 6.06 -10.13
N VAL A 21 -2.64 6.98 -9.18
CA VAL A 21 -2.65 8.42 -9.45
C VAL A 21 -1.24 8.92 -9.78
N TYR A 22 -0.22 8.48 -9.03
CA TYR A 22 1.18 8.81 -9.27
C TYR A 22 1.64 8.42 -10.68
N VAL A 23 1.44 7.17 -11.10
CA VAL A 23 1.89 6.72 -12.42
C VAL A 23 1.10 7.33 -13.57
N SER A 24 -0.16 7.72 -13.35
CA SER A 24 -1.02 8.32 -14.38
C SER A 24 -0.87 9.84 -14.54
N THR A 25 -0.24 10.52 -13.57
CA THR A 25 -0.22 12.00 -13.51
C THR A 25 1.21 12.55 -13.48
N ALA A 26 1.69 13.04 -14.62
CA ALA A 26 3.05 13.58 -14.74
C ALA A 26 3.33 14.77 -13.82
N THR A 27 2.34 15.66 -13.60
CA THR A 27 2.48 16.80 -12.67
C THR A 27 2.65 16.35 -11.23
N PHE A 28 2.03 15.24 -10.84
CA PHE A 28 2.19 14.69 -9.50
C PHE A 28 3.58 14.07 -9.31
N GLN A 29 4.12 13.40 -10.35
CA GLN A 29 5.49 12.90 -10.34
C GLN A 29 6.50 14.03 -10.19
N ALA A 30 6.34 15.12 -10.95
CA ALA A 30 7.19 16.30 -10.82
C ALA A 30 7.14 16.89 -9.40
N ALA A 31 5.93 17.05 -8.84
CA ALA A 31 5.77 17.55 -7.48
C ALA A 31 6.46 16.67 -6.42
N VAL A 32 6.38 15.34 -6.55
CA VAL A 32 7.08 14.40 -5.65
C VAL A 32 8.60 14.52 -5.79
N ASN A 33 9.11 14.69 -7.00
CA ASN A 33 10.56 14.79 -7.25
C ASN A 33 11.17 16.12 -6.79
N GLU A 34 10.39 17.20 -6.83
CA GLU A 34 10.86 18.56 -6.48
C GLU A 34 10.68 18.87 -4.98
N ASN A 35 9.84 18.12 -4.26
CA ASN A 35 9.52 18.39 -2.86
C ASN A 35 9.92 17.22 -1.94
N GLY A 36 10.91 17.45 -1.08
CA GLY A 36 11.42 16.44 -0.14
C GLY A 36 10.38 15.86 0.83
N PHE A 37 9.38 16.64 1.24
CA PHE A 37 8.29 16.13 2.07
C PHE A 37 7.38 15.18 1.28
N LEU A 38 7.04 15.53 0.03
CA LEU A 38 6.26 14.64 -0.84
C LEU A 38 7.04 13.38 -1.21
N SER A 39 8.35 13.47 -1.42
CA SER A 39 9.22 12.30 -1.59
C SER A 39 9.21 11.39 -0.35
N LEU A 40 9.25 11.95 0.86
CA LEU A 40 9.13 11.16 2.09
C LEU A 40 7.75 10.47 2.17
N VAL A 41 6.66 11.20 1.90
CA VAL A 41 5.31 10.64 1.86
C VAL A 41 5.23 9.51 0.83
N HIS A 42 5.83 9.69 -0.35
CA HIS A 42 5.89 8.67 -1.39
C HIS A 42 6.60 7.41 -0.90
N GLY A 43 7.77 7.55 -0.24
CA GLY A 43 8.48 6.43 0.37
C GLY A 43 7.66 5.71 1.45
N VAL A 44 6.92 6.45 2.29
CA VAL A 44 6.01 5.86 3.29
C VAL A 44 4.89 5.08 2.61
N MET A 45 4.31 5.61 1.52
CA MET A 45 3.28 4.92 0.76
C MET A 45 3.81 3.63 0.13
N ASP A 46 5.08 3.61 -0.30
CA ASP A 46 5.73 2.41 -0.81
C ASP A 46 5.87 1.33 0.26
N LEU A 47 6.32 1.70 1.46
CA LEU A 47 6.39 0.79 2.61
C LEU A 47 5.01 0.25 3.01
N ILE A 48 3.97 1.09 2.95
CA ILE A 48 2.59 0.66 3.20
C ILE A 48 2.16 -0.35 2.14
N LEU A 49 2.37 -0.07 0.85
CA LEU A 49 1.97 -0.95 -0.24
C LEU A 49 2.64 -2.33 -0.10
N LEU A 50 3.96 -2.36 0.02
CA LEU A 50 4.72 -3.61 0.11
C LEU A 50 4.42 -4.37 1.41
N GLY A 51 4.42 -3.67 2.55
CA GLY A 51 4.18 -4.26 3.86
C GLY A 51 2.77 -4.85 3.99
N THR A 52 1.75 -4.14 3.51
CA THR A 52 0.37 -4.64 3.55
C THR A 52 0.12 -5.72 2.50
N THR A 53 0.74 -5.64 1.31
CA THR A 53 0.70 -6.74 0.33
C THR A 53 1.25 -8.03 0.92
N PHE A 54 2.43 -7.95 1.54
CA PHE A 54 3.06 -9.08 2.19
C PHE A 54 2.17 -9.67 3.29
N ALA A 55 1.61 -8.82 4.16
CA ALA A 55 0.72 -9.24 5.22
C ALA A 55 -0.54 -9.95 4.68
N LEU A 56 -1.18 -9.39 3.64
CA LEU A 56 -2.37 -9.98 3.02
C LEU A 56 -2.07 -11.34 2.38
N VAL A 57 -0.96 -11.46 1.65
CA VAL A 57 -0.54 -12.71 1.02
C VAL A 57 -0.21 -13.77 2.08
N ALA A 58 0.67 -13.46 3.04
CA ALA A 58 1.05 -14.38 4.10
C ALA A 58 -0.18 -14.83 4.93
N GLY A 59 -1.06 -13.89 5.28
CA GLY A 59 -2.31 -14.17 5.96
C GLY A 59 -3.31 -14.98 5.15
N GLY A 60 -3.37 -14.74 3.84
CA GLY A 60 -4.17 -15.52 2.90
C GLY A 60 -3.69 -16.97 2.84
N LEU A 61 -2.39 -17.17 2.64
CA LEU A 61 -1.76 -18.49 2.61
C LEU A 61 -1.95 -19.24 3.93
N TYR A 62 -1.71 -18.57 5.06
CA TYR A 62 -1.92 -19.18 6.38
C TYR A 62 -3.35 -19.71 6.53
N ARG A 63 -4.35 -18.88 6.19
CA ARG A 63 -5.77 -19.28 6.24
C ARG A 63 -6.15 -20.35 5.23
N LEU A 64 -5.47 -20.42 4.08
CA LEU A 64 -5.72 -21.45 3.07
C LEU A 64 -5.23 -22.81 3.55
N PHE A 65 -4.01 -22.89 4.08
CA PHE A 65 -3.41 -24.15 4.51
C PHE A 65 -3.81 -24.61 5.91
N HIS A 66 -4.28 -23.70 6.77
CA HIS A 66 -4.70 -24.01 8.14
C HIS A 66 -6.22 -23.90 8.34
N ARG A 67 -6.99 -23.76 7.26
CA ARG A 67 -8.43 -24.01 7.29
C ARG A 67 -8.65 -25.52 7.47
N ARG A 68 -8.93 -25.94 8.70
CA ARG A 68 -9.62 -27.21 8.95
C ARG A 68 -11.05 -27.11 8.43
#